data_AF-A0AAN8MKU5-F1
#
_entry.id   AF-A0AAN8MKU5-F1
#
_cell.length_a   1.000
_cell.length_b   1.000
_cell.length_c   1.000
_cell.angle_alpha   90.00
_cell.angle_beta   90.00
_cell.angle_gamma   90.00
#
_symmetry.space_group_name_H-M   'P 1'
#
loop_
_entity.id
_entity.type
_entity.pdbx_description
1 polymer ?
#
loop_
_entity_poly.entity_id
_entity_poly.type
_entity_poly.pdbx_seq_one_letter_code
_entity_poly.pdbx_strand_id
1 'polypeptide(L)'
;MDSWDHRPSLNELQDKIRCLTDEIYLRSLSRYIYRQTNKVREQYEKDIFDLKIKILSQEGVVVEMEMERDRLSMELQSVTTRLQVAERTGSDLTEEYVTLKRNYLALTEAHEREVVQNDELSAELLGLAQARDALFRQAEEQQQRVRASTEGCVNGQTAQELDRVRALVSRMSHNRIMPEDLAMLDQERKSMEKSLLGNQDVIKDMLEQMKKSYEEQQHRLEEKVVAMGKEQQETKRAIRNTQQKLAEQSAAMLSSQCQLKEVEEENSKLQMQVKELNEEYRARLVRYLQDLAEYVDGLVEGKGVKGPPERVKMRGFVDSMLQEVRSSYRAREEQLASAARSYKKRLQRLTKIHQALLIAYRVQREQVLSQPENGLDPGPPEAHFSLEPSELRGETDRELQLLRQDKARLEGQLREAQEQVAVVTRPIQTVNFQDFGKSGQISEEAWADIRKELQEITNSTQEGHERERAQLITRATVAEEQVLELQEYVDKHLGRYKQEITRLRRLLGLETGLAHSAEAPKPRQSVSPSGIHAMKYNLPPP
;
A
#
# COMPACT_ATOMS: atom_id res chain seq x y z
N MET A 1 -41.48 -0.91 124.90
CA MET A 1 -40.48 -1.66 125.67
C MET A 1 -40.41 -3.03 125.01
N ASP A 2 -39.36 -3.48 124.34
CA ASP A 2 -37.99 -3.03 124.12
C ASP A 2 -37.52 -3.72 122.83
N SER A 3 -36.78 -3.00 121.97
CA SER A 3 -35.76 -3.57 121.06
C SER A 3 -35.28 -2.46 120.10
N TRP A 4 -34.83 -1.35 120.66
CA TRP A 4 -33.95 -0.41 119.98
C TRP A 4 -32.59 -0.54 120.64
N ASP A 5 -31.70 -1.32 120.02
CA ASP A 5 -30.23 -1.19 120.05
C ASP A 5 -29.59 -2.55 119.68
N HIS A 6 -29.52 -2.83 118.39
CA HIS A 6 -28.43 -3.63 117.85
C HIS A 6 -27.48 -2.65 117.15
N ARG A 7 -26.66 -1.96 117.94
CA ARG A 7 -25.48 -1.27 117.39
C ARG A 7 -24.54 -2.36 116.91
N PRO A 8 -24.20 -2.40 115.61
CA PRO A 8 -23.23 -3.36 115.11
C PRO A 8 -21.94 -3.24 115.91
N SER A 9 -21.35 -4.38 116.29
CA SER A 9 -20.07 -4.36 116.98
C SER A 9 -19.00 -3.73 116.07
N LEU A 10 -17.97 -3.09 116.65
CA LEU A 10 -16.88 -2.48 115.87
C LEU A 10 -16.28 -3.47 114.85
N ASN A 11 -16.27 -4.76 115.19
CA ASN A 11 -15.77 -5.84 114.35
C ASN A 11 -16.68 -6.08 113.12
N GLU A 12 -18.00 -6.01 113.27
CA GLU A 12 -18.94 -6.16 112.15
C GLU A 12 -18.83 -5.00 111.16
N LEU A 13 -18.62 -3.77 111.65
CA LEU A 13 -18.38 -2.61 110.78
C LEU A 13 -17.03 -2.73 110.06
N GLN A 14 -15.98 -3.21 110.74
CA GLN A 14 -14.68 -3.45 110.13
C GLN A 14 -14.73 -4.53 109.05
N ASP A 15 -15.43 -5.65 109.28
CA ASP A 15 -15.60 -6.69 108.28
C ASP A 15 -16.43 -6.21 107.08
N LYS A 16 -17.47 -5.41 107.33
CA LYS A 16 -18.29 -4.83 106.25
C LYS A 16 -17.50 -3.82 105.42
N ILE A 17 -16.65 -3.00 106.05
CA ILE A 17 -15.73 -2.10 105.34
C ILE A 17 -14.71 -2.91 104.54
N ARG A 18 -14.15 -4.00 105.09
CA ARG A 18 -13.22 -4.88 104.36
C ARG A 18 -13.88 -5.50 103.14
N CYS A 19 -15.07 -6.09 103.29
CA CYS A 19 -15.83 -6.64 102.17
C CYS A 19 -16.17 -5.61 101.10
N LEU A 20 -16.57 -4.39 101.48
CA LEU A 20 -16.84 -3.31 100.52
C LEU A 20 -15.55 -2.85 99.83
N THR A 21 -14.42 -2.83 100.53
CA THR A 21 -13.11 -2.48 99.96
C THR A 21 -12.68 -3.53 98.93
N ASP A 22 -12.84 -4.81 99.25
CA ASP A 22 -12.55 -5.93 98.35
C ASP A 22 -13.48 -5.90 97.12
N GLU A 23 -14.78 -5.60 97.30
CA GLU A 23 -15.73 -5.49 96.19
C GLU A 23 -15.38 -4.31 95.26
N ILE A 24 -15.02 -3.15 95.81
CA ILE A 24 -14.56 -1.99 95.04
C ILE A 24 -13.28 -2.34 94.28
N TYR A 25 -12.34 -3.03 94.93
CA TYR A 25 -11.10 -3.48 94.31
C TYR A 25 -11.36 -4.44 93.15
N LEU A 26 -12.19 -5.48 93.35
CA LEU A 26 -12.58 -6.44 92.31
C LEU A 26 -13.31 -5.77 91.14
N ARG A 27 -14.23 -4.82 91.41
CA ARG A 27 -14.88 -4.03 90.36
C ARG A 27 -13.91 -3.13 89.60
N SER A 28 -12.88 -2.61 90.26
CA SER A 28 -11.84 -1.81 89.60
C SER A 28 -10.94 -2.69 88.72
N LEU A 29 -10.55 -3.87 89.21
CA LEU A 29 -9.73 -4.84 88.50
C LEU A 29 -10.46 -5.42 87.28
N SER A 30 -11.74 -5.77 87.42
CA SER A 30 -12.59 -6.23 86.32
C SER A 30 -12.72 -5.15 85.23
N ARG A 31 -12.94 -3.87 85.60
CA ARG A 31 -12.95 -2.76 84.64
C ARG A 31 -11.61 -2.56 83.94
N TYR A 32 -10.49 -2.74 84.66
CA TYR A 32 -9.16 -2.65 84.06
C TYR A 32 -8.93 -3.77 83.04
N ILE A 33 -9.22 -5.03 83.41
CA ILE A 33 -9.12 -6.19 82.50
C ILE A 33 -10.01 -5.98 81.28
N TYR A 34 -11.27 -5.59 81.47
CA TYR A 34 -12.20 -5.31 80.37
C TYR A 34 -11.65 -4.25 79.40
N ARG A 35 -11.05 -3.18 79.93
CA ARG A 35 -10.41 -2.14 79.09
C ARG A 35 -9.21 -2.68 78.33
N GLN A 36 -8.34 -3.48 78.96
CA GLN A 36 -7.19 -4.07 78.28
C GLN A 36 -7.63 -5.06 77.18
N THR A 37 -8.62 -5.91 77.46
CA THR A 37 -9.18 -6.84 76.48
C THR A 37 -9.79 -6.11 75.28
N ASN A 38 -10.56 -5.04 75.53
CA ASN A 38 -11.11 -4.22 74.43
C ASN A 38 -10.01 -3.54 73.61
N LYS A 39 -8.97 -3.00 74.27
CA LYS A 39 -7.84 -2.38 73.58
C LYS A 39 -7.14 -3.38 72.65
N VAL A 40 -6.88 -4.59 73.13
CA VAL A 40 -6.28 -5.66 72.34
C VAL A 40 -7.20 -6.08 71.18
N ARG A 41 -8.51 -6.18 71.42
CA ARG A 41 -9.49 -6.50 70.37
C ARG A 41 -9.52 -5.44 69.26
N GLU A 42 -9.56 -4.16 69.62
CA GLU A 42 -9.53 -3.04 68.67
C GLU A 42 -8.24 -3.06 67.83
N GLN A 43 -7.10 -3.41 68.44
CA GLN A 43 -5.82 -3.58 67.75
C GLN A 43 -5.92 -4.67 66.66
N TYR A 44 -6.46 -5.84 67.02
CA TYR A 44 -6.64 -6.95 66.08
C TYR A 44 -7.65 -6.64 64.97
N GLU A 45 -8.77 -5.99 65.30
CA GLU A 45 -9.77 -5.58 64.31
C GLU A 45 -9.16 -4.62 63.27
N LYS A 46 -8.31 -3.68 63.72
CA LYS A 46 -7.57 -2.79 62.83
C LYS A 46 -6.58 -3.56 61.95
N ASP A 47 -5.76 -4.43 62.53
CA ASP A 47 -4.77 -5.20 61.78
C ASP A 47 -5.44 -6.12 60.74
N ILE A 48 -6.59 -6.73 61.09
CA ILE A 48 -7.40 -7.54 60.17
C ILE A 48 -7.91 -6.67 59.01
N PHE A 49 -8.39 -5.46 59.29
CA PHE A 49 -8.88 -4.55 58.25
C PHE A 49 -7.74 -4.10 57.32
N ASP A 50 -6.59 -3.72 57.87
CA ASP A 50 -5.41 -3.32 57.12
C ASP A 50 -4.88 -4.47 56.25
N LEU A 51 -4.86 -5.70 56.77
CA LEU A 51 -4.51 -6.91 56.01
C LEU A 51 -5.51 -7.19 54.90
N LYS A 52 -6.81 -7.06 55.17
CA LYS A 52 -7.85 -7.26 54.15
C LYS A 52 -7.70 -6.28 52.99
N ILE A 53 -7.41 -5.01 53.28
CA ILE A 53 -7.13 -4.01 52.24
C ILE A 53 -5.90 -4.42 51.42
N LYS A 54 -4.82 -4.85 52.07
CA LYS A 54 -3.61 -5.31 51.38
C LYS A 54 -3.89 -6.51 50.47
N ILE A 55 -4.63 -7.51 50.96
CA ILE A 55 -5.01 -8.69 50.18
C ILE A 55 -5.80 -8.25 48.93
N LEU A 56 -6.84 -7.42 49.08
CA LEU A 56 -7.63 -6.93 47.94
C LEU A 56 -6.77 -6.15 46.93
N SER A 57 -5.83 -5.33 47.41
CA SER A 57 -4.91 -4.61 46.50
C SER A 57 -3.98 -5.56 45.74
N GLN A 58 -3.51 -6.63 46.40
CA GLN A 58 -2.65 -7.64 45.79
C GLN A 58 -3.43 -8.51 44.80
N GLU A 59 -4.67 -8.88 45.13
CA GLU A 59 -5.58 -9.59 44.23
C GLU A 59 -5.85 -8.77 42.96
N GLY A 60 -6.05 -7.45 43.08
CA GLY A 60 -6.17 -6.56 41.93
C GLY A 60 -4.95 -6.59 41.01
N VAL A 61 -3.75 -6.49 41.57
CA VAL A 61 -2.49 -6.58 40.80
C VAL A 61 -2.33 -7.96 40.14
N VAL A 62 -2.70 -9.04 40.80
CA VAL A 62 -2.64 -10.39 40.22
C VAL A 62 -3.57 -10.50 39.01
N VAL A 63 -4.81 -10.01 39.11
CA VAL A 63 -5.76 -10.02 37.99
C VAL A 63 -5.23 -9.18 36.81
N GLU A 64 -4.65 -8.00 37.07
CA GLU A 64 -4.03 -7.19 36.02
C GLU A 64 -2.89 -7.95 35.31
N MET A 65 -2.03 -8.62 36.08
CA MET A 65 -0.94 -9.43 35.52
C MET A 65 -1.44 -10.65 34.73
N GLU A 66 -2.54 -11.28 35.15
CA GLU A 66 -3.18 -12.36 34.40
C GLU A 66 -3.76 -11.88 33.07
N MET A 67 -4.41 -10.71 33.06
CA MET A 67 -4.91 -10.10 31.82
C MET A 67 -3.78 -9.77 30.84
N GLU A 68 -2.67 -9.21 31.33
CA GLU A 68 -1.50 -8.92 30.48
C GLU A 68 -0.83 -10.21 29.97
N ARG A 69 -0.75 -11.27 30.80
CA ARG A 69 -0.29 -12.59 30.35
C ARG A 69 -1.15 -13.13 29.21
N ASP A 70 -2.47 -13.06 29.35
CA ASP A 70 -3.41 -13.60 28.36
C ASP A 70 -3.35 -12.80 27.06
N ARG A 71 -3.24 -11.47 27.17
CA ARG A 71 -2.98 -10.59 26.03
C ARG A 71 -1.69 -10.98 25.30
N LEU A 72 -0.57 -11.09 26.02
CA LEU A 72 0.71 -11.48 25.43
C LEU A 72 0.66 -12.89 24.83
N SER A 73 -0.10 -13.81 25.43
CA SER A 73 -0.31 -15.16 24.89
C SER A 73 -1.05 -15.12 23.55
N MET A 74 -2.10 -14.31 23.42
CA MET A 74 -2.80 -14.12 22.14
C MET A 74 -1.89 -13.48 21.08
N GLU A 75 -1.12 -12.45 21.46
CA GLU A 75 -0.15 -11.80 20.56
C GLU A 75 0.91 -12.81 20.09
N LEU A 76 1.46 -13.63 21.00
CA LEU A 76 2.42 -14.67 20.67
C LEU A 76 1.83 -15.72 19.71
N GLN A 77 0.59 -16.16 19.94
CA GLN A 77 -0.09 -17.08 19.03
C GLN A 77 -0.29 -16.45 17.64
N SER A 78 -0.67 -15.18 17.56
CA SER A 78 -0.84 -14.48 16.30
C SER A 78 0.48 -14.32 15.52
N VAL A 79 1.58 -14.08 16.22
CA VAL A 79 2.91 -13.99 15.60
C VAL A 79 3.36 -15.37 15.14
N THR A 80 3.09 -16.40 15.94
CA THR A 80 3.43 -17.80 15.60
C THR A 80 2.70 -18.26 14.35
N THR A 81 1.40 -17.97 14.22
CA THR A 81 0.64 -18.34 13.00
C THR A 81 1.13 -17.58 11.78
N ARG A 82 1.44 -16.28 11.92
CA ARG A 82 2.05 -15.49 10.83
C ARG A 82 3.41 -16.03 10.40
N LEU A 83 4.24 -16.43 11.36
CA LEU A 83 5.54 -17.04 11.07
C LEU A 83 5.38 -18.36 10.33
N GLN A 84 4.48 -19.25 10.78
CA GLN A 84 4.21 -20.52 10.10
C GLN A 84 3.72 -20.32 8.66
N VAL A 85 2.88 -19.30 8.41
CA VAL A 85 2.46 -18.96 7.05
C VAL A 85 3.67 -18.49 6.22
N ALA A 86 4.50 -17.61 6.76
CA ALA A 86 5.70 -17.13 6.07
C ALA A 86 6.67 -18.29 5.75
N GLU A 87 6.87 -19.21 6.68
CA GLU A 87 7.71 -20.42 6.49
C GLU A 87 7.16 -21.31 5.36
N ARG A 88 5.84 -21.53 5.30
CA ARG A 88 5.20 -22.27 4.20
C ARG A 88 5.37 -21.57 2.85
N THR A 89 5.11 -20.27 2.79
CA THR A 89 5.34 -19.51 1.54
C THR A 89 6.81 -19.54 1.12
N GLY A 90 7.74 -19.57 2.09
CA GLY A 90 9.16 -19.74 1.84
C GLY A 90 9.46 -21.12 1.25
N SER A 91 8.91 -22.20 1.81
CA SER A 91 9.09 -23.55 1.27
C SER A 91 8.52 -23.68 -0.13
N ASP A 92 7.32 -23.14 -0.38
CA ASP A 92 6.66 -23.20 -1.69
C ASP A 92 7.50 -22.48 -2.74
N LEU A 93 8.01 -21.28 -2.43
CA LEU A 93 8.90 -20.52 -3.33
C LEU A 93 10.22 -21.27 -3.61
N THR A 94 10.77 -21.96 -2.61
CA THR A 94 11.97 -22.78 -2.85
C THR A 94 11.68 -23.96 -3.76
N GLU A 95 10.51 -24.59 -3.64
CA GLU A 95 10.09 -25.68 -4.51
C GLU A 95 9.87 -25.20 -5.95
N GLU A 96 9.22 -24.04 -6.13
CA GLU A 96 9.08 -23.37 -7.42
C GLU A 96 10.43 -22.99 -8.04
N TYR A 97 11.37 -22.47 -7.26
CA TYR A 97 12.70 -22.16 -7.75
C TYR A 97 13.43 -23.43 -8.24
N VAL A 98 13.29 -24.53 -7.51
CA VAL A 98 13.91 -25.81 -7.88
C VAL A 98 13.24 -26.37 -9.14
N THR A 99 11.92 -26.31 -9.30
CA THR A 99 11.22 -26.76 -10.52
C THR A 99 11.59 -25.89 -11.71
N LEU A 100 11.64 -24.57 -11.54
CA LEU A 100 12.05 -23.63 -12.58
C LEU A 100 13.50 -23.88 -13.03
N LYS A 101 14.42 -24.12 -12.08
CA LYS A 101 15.81 -24.47 -12.39
C LYS A 101 15.90 -25.77 -13.19
N ARG A 102 15.10 -26.79 -12.85
CA ARG A 102 15.02 -28.04 -13.63
C ARG A 102 14.50 -27.78 -15.05
N ASN A 103 13.48 -26.93 -15.20
CA ASN A 103 12.92 -26.58 -16.51
C ASN A 103 13.94 -25.85 -17.38
N TYR A 104 14.70 -24.90 -16.83
CA TYR A 104 15.76 -24.22 -17.58
C TYR A 104 16.85 -25.18 -18.02
N LEU A 105 17.28 -26.10 -17.16
CA LEU A 105 18.27 -27.12 -17.53
C LEU A 105 17.75 -28.00 -18.68
N ALA A 106 16.51 -28.48 -18.60
CA ALA A 106 15.89 -29.26 -19.66
C ALA A 106 15.76 -28.47 -20.98
N LEU A 107 15.47 -27.17 -20.90
CA LEU A 107 15.41 -26.29 -22.07
C LEU A 107 16.79 -26.07 -22.69
N THR A 108 17.84 -25.90 -21.87
CA THR A 108 19.22 -25.80 -22.35
C THR A 108 19.64 -27.08 -23.06
N GLU A 109 19.37 -28.26 -22.48
CA GLU A 109 19.64 -29.54 -23.12
C GLU A 109 18.86 -29.73 -24.43
N ALA A 110 17.62 -29.22 -24.53
CA ALA A 110 16.85 -29.24 -25.77
C ALA A 110 17.45 -28.30 -26.82
N HIS A 111 17.85 -27.09 -26.42
CA HIS A 111 18.50 -26.15 -27.31
C HIS A 111 19.83 -26.68 -27.85
N GLU A 112 20.65 -27.30 -27.01
CA GLU A 112 21.89 -27.95 -27.43
C GLU A 112 21.62 -29.06 -28.46
N ARG A 113 20.57 -29.86 -28.27
CA ARG A 113 20.16 -30.87 -29.26
C ARG A 113 19.76 -30.26 -30.60
N GLU A 114 19.00 -29.16 -30.60
CA GLU A 114 18.61 -28.45 -31.82
C GLU A 114 19.82 -27.82 -32.54
N VAL A 115 20.79 -27.28 -31.79
CA VAL A 115 22.03 -26.76 -32.36
C VAL A 115 22.78 -27.88 -33.09
N VAL A 116 22.93 -29.05 -32.46
CA VAL A 116 23.56 -30.21 -33.11
C VAL A 116 22.82 -30.62 -34.38
N GLN A 117 21.49 -30.67 -34.37
CA GLN A 117 20.69 -30.97 -35.56
C GLN A 117 20.85 -29.92 -36.68
N ASN A 118 20.94 -28.63 -36.32
CA ASN A 118 21.16 -27.56 -37.30
C ASN A 118 22.58 -27.63 -37.90
N ASP A 119 23.58 -27.97 -37.09
CA ASP A 119 24.95 -28.18 -37.56
C ASP A 119 25.02 -29.37 -38.54
N GLU A 120 24.28 -30.45 -38.26
CA GLU A 120 24.13 -31.61 -39.17
C GLU A 120 23.47 -31.19 -40.50
N LEU A 121 22.33 -30.49 -40.45
CA LEU A 121 21.65 -29.97 -41.65
C LEU A 121 22.52 -29.00 -42.45
N SER A 122 23.28 -28.14 -41.76
CA SER A 122 24.21 -27.21 -42.39
C SER A 122 25.34 -27.95 -43.10
N ALA A 123 25.85 -29.04 -42.53
CA ALA A 123 26.84 -29.91 -43.18
C ALA A 123 26.25 -30.63 -44.41
N GLU A 124 25.00 -31.09 -44.33
CA GLU A 124 24.28 -31.69 -45.48
C GLU A 124 24.09 -30.69 -46.62
N LEU A 125 23.64 -29.47 -46.31
CA LEU A 125 23.46 -28.39 -47.30
C LEU A 125 24.79 -28.01 -47.96
N LEU A 126 25.87 -27.93 -47.19
CA LEU A 126 27.21 -27.71 -47.72
C LEU A 126 27.62 -28.83 -48.68
N GLY A 127 27.36 -30.09 -48.32
CA GLY A 127 27.60 -31.25 -49.17
C GLY A 127 26.82 -31.19 -50.49
N LEU A 128 25.54 -30.81 -50.44
CA LEU A 128 24.71 -30.62 -51.63
C LEU A 128 25.19 -29.48 -52.52
N ALA A 129 25.61 -28.35 -51.94
CA ALA A 129 26.19 -27.23 -52.68
C ALA A 129 27.49 -27.65 -53.39
N GLN A 130 28.38 -28.36 -52.70
CA GLN A 130 29.61 -28.89 -53.29
C GLN A 130 29.33 -29.89 -54.43
N ALA A 131 28.33 -30.76 -54.27
CA ALA A 131 27.91 -31.68 -55.32
C ALA A 131 27.35 -30.93 -56.54
N ARG A 132 26.56 -29.87 -56.32
CA ARG A 132 26.04 -29.00 -57.39
C ARG A 132 27.18 -28.31 -58.15
N ASP A 133 28.16 -27.77 -57.44
CA ASP A 133 29.32 -27.09 -58.06
C ASP A 133 30.22 -28.08 -58.82
N ALA A 134 30.30 -29.34 -58.39
CA ALA A 134 30.97 -30.40 -59.15
C ALA A 134 30.24 -30.72 -60.46
N LEU A 135 28.91 -30.79 -60.43
CA LEU A 135 28.10 -30.98 -61.65
C LEU A 135 28.20 -29.79 -62.61
N PHE A 136 28.20 -28.56 -62.10
CA PHE A 136 28.41 -27.36 -62.93
C PHE A 136 29.78 -27.39 -63.61
N ARG A 137 30.85 -27.71 -62.88
CA ARG A 137 32.19 -27.87 -63.47
C ARG A 137 32.21 -28.95 -64.55
N GLN A 138 31.55 -30.09 -64.32
CA GLN A 138 31.45 -31.16 -65.32
C GLN A 138 30.68 -30.73 -66.57
N ALA A 139 29.59 -29.97 -66.41
CA ALA A 139 28.81 -29.42 -67.52
C ALA A 139 29.60 -28.37 -68.31
N GLU A 140 30.34 -27.49 -67.64
CA GLU A 140 31.23 -26.52 -68.27
C GLU A 140 32.36 -27.21 -69.05
N GLU A 141 33.00 -28.25 -68.49
CA GLU A 141 34.01 -29.05 -69.19
C GLU A 141 33.43 -29.74 -70.43
N GLN A 142 32.21 -30.29 -70.34
CA GLN A 142 31.50 -30.84 -71.50
C GLN A 142 31.20 -29.76 -72.55
N GLN A 143 30.76 -28.58 -72.13
CA GLN A 143 30.43 -27.47 -73.03
C GLN A 143 31.69 -26.88 -73.69
N GLN A 144 32.82 -26.84 -72.99
CA GLN A 144 34.13 -26.48 -73.56
C GLN A 144 34.58 -27.51 -74.59
N ARG A 145 34.39 -28.81 -74.34
CA ARG A 145 34.65 -29.86 -75.36
C ARG A 145 33.77 -29.69 -76.60
N VAL A 146 32.51 -29.31 -76.43
CA VAL A 146 31.59 -29.04 -77.55
C VAL A 146 32.01 -27.77 -78.30
N ARG A 147 32.30 -26.65 -77.61
CA ARG A 147 32.76 -25.40 -78.26
C ARG A 147 34.07 -25.57 -79.03
N ALA A 148 35.03 -26.32 -78.48
CA ALA A 148 36.26 -26.67 -79.19
C ALA A 148 36.00 -27.47 -80.49
N SER A 149 34.87 -28.20 -80.58
CA SER A 149 34.45 -28.86 -81.82
C SER A 149 33.69 -27.96 -82.79
N THR A 150 33.02 -26.90 -82.31
CA THR A 150 32.17 -26.01 -83.13
C THR A 150 32.89 -24.76 -83.66
N GLU A 151 33.98 -24.31 -83.02
CA GLU A 151 34.77 -23.14 -83.43
C GLU A 151 35.53 -23.31 -84.76
N GLY A 152 35.55 -24.53 -85.34
CA GLY A 152 36.21 -24.80 -86.61
C GLY A 152 35.44 -24.42 -87.89
N CYS A 153 34.15 -24.04 -87.85
CA CYS A 153 33.34 -24.02 -89.09
C CYS A 153 32.38 -22.84 -89.32
N VAL A 154 31.92 -22.07 -88.31
CA VAL A 154 30.69 -21.26 -88.52
C VAL A 154 30.87 -19.73 -88.48
N ASN A 155 32.00 -19.19 -88.01
CA ASN A 155 32.14 -17.73 -87.83
C ASN A 155 32.43 -16.92 -89.12
N GLY A 156 32.55 -17.57 -90.29
CA GLY A 156 32.82 -16.89 -91.57
C GLY A 156 31.59 -16.58 -92.44
N GLN A 157 30.44 -17.20 -92.20
CA GLN A 157 29.30 -17.16 -93.13
C GLN A 157 28.19 -16.18 -92.71
N THR A 158 28.03 -15.91 -91.42
CA THR A 158 26.96 -15.02 -90.89
C THR A 158 27.23 -13.53 -91.12
N ALA A 159 28.50 -13.12 -91.26
CA ALA A 159 28.86 -11.74 -91.55
C ALA A 159 28.63 -11.34 -93.03
N GLN A 160 28.65 -12.29 -93.96
CA GLN A 160 28.57 -12.03 -95.40
C GLN A 160 27.13 -11.88 -95.93
N GLU A 161 26.15 -12.46 -95.22
CA GLU A 161 24.72 -12.38 -95.57
C GLU A 161 24.10 -11.02 -95.19
N LEU A 162 24.60 -10.34 -94.16
CA LEU A 162 24.11 -9.03 -93.73
C LEU A 162 24.50 -7.88 -94.68
N ASP A 163 25.58 -8.02 -95.45
CA ASP A 163 26.02 -7.04 -96.45
C ASP A 163 25.25 -7.15 -97.78
N ARG A 164 24.72 -8.33 -98.12
CA ARG A 164 23.86 -8.51 -99.30
C ARG A 164 22.47 -7.89 -99.14
N VAL A 165 21.90 -7.95 -97.94
CA VAL A 165 20.59 -7.34 -97.62
C VAL A 165 20.68 -5.81 -97.62
N ARG A 166 21.83 -5.24 -97.22
CA ARG A 166 22.07 -3.79 -97.24
C ARG A 166 22.16 -3.22 -98.67
N ALA A 167 22.64 -4.02 -99.64
CA ALA A 167 22.77 -3.60 -101.04
C ALA A 167 21.46 -3.65 -101.85
N LEU A 168 20.47 -4.46 -101.42
CA LEU A 168 19.18 -4.57 -102.10
C LEU A 168 18.24 -3.38 -101.79
N VAL A 169 18.33 -2.84 -100.57
CA VAL A 169 17.47 -1.74 -100.09
C VAL A 169 17.85 -0.39 -100.73
N SER A 170 19.10 -0.21 -101.17
CA SER A 170 19.52 1.03 -101.85
C SER A 170 19.12 1.11 -103.33
N ARG A 171 18.59 0.03 -103.94
CA ARG A 171 18.23 -0.01 -105.37
C ARG A 171 16.73 0.15 -105.67
N MET A 172 15.88 0.18 -104.65
CA MET A 172 14.43 0.23 -104.85
C MET A 172 13.77 1.26 -103.93
N SER A 173 13.66 2.52 -104.39
CA SER A 173 12.45 3.35 -104.23
C SER A 173 12.68 4.80 -104.66
N HIS A 174 13.05 5.01 -105.92
CA HIS A 174 12.79 6.27 -106.62
C HIS A 174 11.95 5.94 -107.86
N ASN A 175 10.64 6.18 -107.80
CA ASN A 175 9.82 6.33 -108.99
C ASN A 175 8.98 7.59 -108.82
N ARG A 176 9.17 8.51 -109.77
CA ARG A 176 8.41 9.75 -109.97
C ARG A 176 7.11 9.42 -110.70
N ILE A 177 6.00 10.05 -110.32
CA ILE A 177 4.78 10.17 -111.13
C ILE A 177 4.49 11.66 -111.28
N MET A 178 4.22 12.09 -112.50
CA MET A 178 3.69 13.41 -112.89
C MET A 178 2.33 13.14 -113.61
N PRO A 179 1.52 14.15 -113.98
CA PRO A 179 0.50 14.74 -113.13
C PRO A 179 -0.83 14.91 -113.89
N GLU A 180 -1.85 14.10 -113.62
CA GLU A 180 -3.20 14.39 -114.10
C GLU A 180 -4.19 13.71 -113.16
N ASP A 181 -4.94 14.52 -112.39
CA ASP A 181 -6.29 14.24 -111.89
C ASP A 181 -6.70 15.35 -110.89
N LEU A 182 -6.77 16.59 -111.40
CA LEU A 182 -7.27 17.75 -110.65
C LEU A 182 -8.81 17.74 -110.45
N ALA A 183 -9.51 16.68 -110.87
CA ALA A 183 -10.97 16.54 -110.69
C ALA A 183 -11.36 15.53 -109.59
N MET A 184 -10.50 14.58 -109.21
CA MET A 184 -10.77 13.66 -108.08
C MET A 184 -10.44 14.27 -106.71
N LEU A 185 -9.56 15.27 -106.68
CA LEU A 185 -9.20 15.99 -105.46
C LEU A 185 -10.33 16.85 -104.89
N ASP A 186 -11.27 17.35 -105.70
CA ASP A 186 -12.35 18.21 -105.20
C ASP A 186 -13.52 17.42 -104.59
N GLN A 187 -13.74 16.17 -105.03
CA GLN A 187 -14.71 15.25 -104.45
C GLN A 187 -14.15 14.55 -103.20
N GLU A 188 -12.86 14.22 -103.17
CA GLU A 188 -12.16 13.82 -101.95
C GLU A 188 -12.05 14.97 -100.95
N ARG A 189 -11.85 16.22 -101.40
CA ARG A 189 -11.84 17.39 -100.52
C ARG A 189 -13.22 17.62 -99.92
N LYS A 190 -14.33 17.47 -100.64
CA LYS A 190 -15.72 17.54 -100.09
C LYS A 190 -16.09 16.35 -99.19
N SER A 191 -15.56 15.16 -99.47
CA SER A 191 -15.67 13.97 -98.61
C SER A 191 -14.89 14.15 -97.31
N MET A 192 -13.66 14.65 -97.42
CA MET A 192 -12.81 15.06 -96.30
C MET A 192 -13.42 16.24 -95.55
N GLU A 193 -14.06 17.21 -96.20
CA GLU A 193 -14.73 18.35 -95.56
C GLU A 193 -15.93 17.89 -94.75
N LYS A 194 -16.75 16.96 -95.27
CA LYS A 194 -17.86 16.34 -94.51
C LYS A 194 -17.37 15.45 -93.37
N SER A 195 -16.23 14.77 -93.53
CA SER A 195 -15.64 13.94 -92.47
C SER A 195 -14.89 14.79 -91.42
N LEU A 196 -14.25 15.89 -91.81
CA LEU A 196 -13.54 16.82 -90.91
C LEU A 196 -14.50 17.77 -90.17
N LEU A 197 -15.58 18.24 -90.83
CA LEU A 197 -16.63 19.05 -90.19
C LEU A 197 -17.62 18.18 -89.39
N GLY A 198 -17.93 16.96 -89.84
CA GLY A 198 -18.77 16.02 -89.10
C GLY A 198 -18.12 15.48 -87.82
N ASN A 199 -16.78 15.44 -87.78
CA ASN A 199 -16.00 15.08 -86.59
C ASN A 199 -15.68 16.28 -85.68
N GLN A 200 -16.15 17.49 -86.02
CA GLN A 200 -15.91 18.69 -85.23
C GLN A 200 -16.49 18.57 -83.82
N ASP A 201 -17.64 17.92 -83.67
CA ASP A 201 -18.26 17.69 -82.37
C ASP A 201 -17.55 16.60 -81.57
N VAL A 202 -17.03 15.55 -82.23
CA VAL A 202 -16.17 14.53 -81.59
C VAL A 202 -14.87 15.15 -81.05
N ILE A 203 -14.26 16.06 -81.81
CA ILE A 203 -13.05 16.78 -81.39
C ILE A 203 -13.36 17.72 -80.21
N LYS A 204 -14.50 18.43 -80.24
CA LYS A 204 -14.96 19.26 -79.10
C LYS A 204 -15.19 18.41 -77.86
N ASP A 205 -15.89 17.28 -77.97
CA ASP A 205 -16.16 16.38 -76.85
C ASP A 205 -14.87 15.82 -76.25
N MET A 206 -13.89 15.47 -77.09
CA MET A 206 -12.58 15.01 -76.63
C MET A 206 -11.79 16.12 -75.92
N LEU A 207 -11.85 17.37 -76.40
CA LEU A 207 -11.26 18.53 -75.73
C LEU A 207 -11.95 18.83 -74.40
N GLU A 208 -13.29 18.75 -74.34
CA GLU A 208 -14.06 18.97 -73.11
C GLU A 208 -13.76 17.87 -72.07
N GLN A 209 -13.61 16.62 -72.51
CA GLN A 209 -13.24 15.50 -71.66
C GLN A 209 -11.81 15.65 -71.13
N MET A 210 -10.88 16.10 -71.98
CA MET A 210 -9.50 16.41 -71.57
C MET A 210 -9.48 17.55 -70.55
N LYS A 211 -10.24 18.63 -70.79
CA LYS A 211 -10.37 19.77 -69.87
C LYS A 211 -10.93 19.33 -68.52
N LYS A 212 -12.03 18.56 -68.48
CA LYS A 212 -12.59 17.99 -67.25
C LYS A 212 -11.57 17.12 -66.51
N SER A 213 -10.80 16.29 -67.21
CA SER A 213 -9.77 15.47 -66.58
C SER A 213 -8.65 16.29 -65.93
N TYR A 214 -8.26 17.42 -66.55
CA TYR A 214 -7.28 18.34 -65.97
C TYR A 214 -7.86 19.12 -64.79
N GLU A 215 -9.11 19.58 -64.87
CA GLU A 215 -9.81 20.24 -63.76
C GLU A 215 -9.93 19.30 -62.55
N GLU A 216 -10.25 18.02 -62.76
CA GLU A 216 -10.27 17.00 -61.70
C GLU A 216 -8.87 16.78 -61.11
N GLN A 217 -7.83 16.70 -61.94
CA GLN A 217 -6.45 16.57 -61.45
C GLN A 217 -6.03 17.80 -60.63
N GLN A 218 -6.38 19.00 -61.07
CA GLN A 218 -6.11 20.24 -60.35
C GLN A 218 -6.86 20.25 -59.00
N HIS A 219 -8.16 19.92 -59.00
CA HIS A 219 -8.95 19.84 -57.77
C HIS A 219 -8.35 18.82 -56.77
N ARG A 220 -7.93 17.64 -57.25
CA ARG A 220 -7.28 16.62 -56.41
C ARG A 220 -5.96 17.12 -55.81
N LEU A 221 -5.20 17.96 -56.52
CA LEU A 221 -3.98 18.56 -55.99
C LEU A 221 -4.30 19.64 -54.95
N GLU A 222 -5.29 20.49 -55.20
CA GLU A 222 -5.76 21.51 -54.25
C GLU A 222 -6.25 20.87 -52.94
N GLU A 223 -7.06 19.81 -53.01
CA GLU A 223 -7.50 19.05 -51.84
C GLU A 223 -6.32 18.47 -51.04
N LYS A 224 -5.32 17.89 -51.73
CA LYS A 224 -4.12 17.37 -51.07
C LYS A 224 -3.33 18.46 -50.37
N VAL A 225 -3.19 19.64 -50.98
CA VAL A 225 -2.51 20.79 -50.35
C VAL A 225 -3.27 21.25 -49.10
N VAL A 226 -4.61 21.33 -49.17
CA VAL A 226 -5.43 21.68 -48.00
C VAL A 226 -5.33 20.63 -46.90
N ALA A 227 -5.37 19.34 -47.25
CA ALA A 227 -5.22 18.24 -46.29
C ALA A 227 -3.85 18.27 -45.60
N MET A 228 -2.76 18.40 -46.36
CA MET A 228 -1.41 18.55 -45.80
C MET A 228 -1.29 19.81 -44.94
N GLY A 229 -1.94 20.93 -45.30
CA GLY A 229 -1.95 22.14 -44.49
C GLY A 229 -2.65 21.96 -43.14
N LYS A 230 -3.77 21.21 -43.10
CA LYS A 230 -4.47 20.85 -41.86
C LYS A 230 -3.62 19.94 -40.98
N GLU A 231 -3.04 18.90 -41.57
CA GLU A 231 -2.15 17.97 -40.86
C GLU A 231 -0.91 18.69 -40.29
N GLN A 232 -0.32 19.61 -41.06
CA GLN A 232 0.81 20.42 -40.59
C GLN A 232 0.41 21.33 -39.41
N GLN A 233 -0.81 21.89 -39.42
CA GLN A 233 -1.29 22.69 -38.31
C GLN A 233 -1.59 21.83 -37.08
N GLU A 234 -2.14 20.64 -37.26
CA GLU A 234 -2.39 19.68 -36.18
C GLU A 234 -1.09 19.19 -35.53
N THR A 235 -0.09 18.82 -36.32
CA THR A 235 1.25 18.46 -35.82
C THR A 235 1.89 19.62 -35.05
N LYS A 236 1.79 20.86 -35.53
CA LYS A 236 2.25 22.05 -34.78
C LYS A 236 1.52 22.24 -33.46
N ARG A 237 0.19 22.01 -33.40
CA ARG A 237 -0.57 22.06 -32.13
C ARG A 237 -0.13 20.96 -31.18
N ALA A 238 0.04 19.73 -31.68
CA ALA A 238 0.50 18.59 -30.88
C ALA A 238 1.89 18.86 -30.29
N ILE A 239 2.83 19.41 -31.07
CA ILE A 239 4.16 19.79 -30.59
C ILE A 239 4.06 20.82 -29.46
N ARG A 240 3.27 21.90 -29.61
CA ARG A 240 3.09 22.90 -28.53
C ARG A 240 2.48 22.27 -27.28
N ASN A 241 1.48 21.41 -27.42
CA ASN A 241 0.87 20.71 -26.30
C ASN A 241 1.88 19.80 -25.58
N THR A 242 2.73 19.07 -26.32
CA THR A 242 3.79 18.25 -25.70
C THR A 242 4.83 19.11 -25.00
N GLN A 243 5.21 20.25 -25.58
CA GLN A 243 6.15 21.19 -24.96
C GLN A 243 5.59 21.81 -23.68
N GLN A 244 4.31 22.17 -23.66
CA GLN A 244 3.63 22.65 -22.46
C GLN A 244 3.60 21.57 -21.37
N LYS A 245 3.20 20.34 -21.70
CA LYS A 245 3.20 19.22 -20.74
C LYS A 245 4.59 18.94 -20.18
N LEU A 246 5.64 19.01 -21.01
CA LEU A 246 7.02 18.88 -20.55
C LEU A 246 7.43 20.00 -19.60
N ALA A 247 7.00 21.25 -19.85
CA ALA A 247 7.26 22.37 -18.96
C ALA A 247 6.53 22.21 -17.61
N GLU A 248 5.27 21.78 -17.62
CA GLU A 248 4.48 21.48 -16.43
C GLU A 248 5.13 20.36 -15.59
N GLN A 249 5.55 19.28 -16.24
CA GLN A 249 6.26 18.18 -15.57
C GLN A 249 7.61 18.63 -15.00
N SER A 250 8.34 19.49 -15.72
CA SER A 250 9.62 20.04 -15.24
C SER A 250 9.42 20.92 -14.00
N ALA A 251 8.36 21.76 -13.99
CA ALA A 251 8.02 22.59 -12.84
C ALA A 251 7.59 21.75 -11.62
N ALA A 252 6.80 20.69 -11.84
CA ALA A 252 6.39 19.76 -10.79
C ALA A 252 7.56 18.96 -10.22
N MET A 253 8.53 18.56 -11.06
CA MET A 253 9.75 17.90 -10.62
C MET A 253 10.60 18.85 -9.74
N LEU A 254 10.75 20.11 -10.15
CA LEU A 254 11.49 21.10 -9.37
C LEU A 254 10.83 21.39 -8.03
N SER A 255 9.50 21.51 -7.97
CA SER A 255 8.80 21.72 -6.70
C SER A 255 8.93 20.52 -5.76
N SER A 256 8.83 19.30 -6.30
CA SER A 256 9.09 18.07 -5.54
C SER A 256 10.53 17.99 -5.04
N GLN A 257 11.50 18.39 -5.85
CA GLN A 257 12.92 18.44 -5.45
C GLN A 257 13.16 19.47 -4.33
N CYS A 258 12.51 20.62 -4.37
CA CYS A 258 12.56 21.61 -3.29
C CYS A 258 11.97 21.05 -2.00
N GLN A 259 10.81 20.40 -2.06
CA GLN A 259 10.18 19.76 -0.88
C GLN A 259 11.07 18.66 -0.29
N LEU A 260 11.74 17.87 -1.13
CA LEU A 260 12.67 16.85 -0.68
C LEU A 260 13.85 17.47 0.09
N LYS A 261 14.42 18.58 -0.41
CA LYS A 261 15.48 19.30 0.31
C LYS A 261 15.01 19.87 1.64
N GLU A 262 13.81 20.45 1.69
CA GLU A 262 13.21 20.95 2.93
C GLU A 262 13.08 19.82 3.97
N VAL A 263 12.57 18.66 3.55
CA VAL A 263 12.44 17.48 4.42
C VAL A 263 13.82 16.93 4.84
N GLU A 264 14.83 16.95 3.98
CA GLU A 264 16.21 16.56 4.31
C GLU A 264 16.83 17.50 5.36
N GLU A 265 16.61 18.81 5.24
CA GLU A 265 17.03 19.80 6.22
C GLU A 265 16.30 19.62 7.56
N GLU A 266 14.99 19.34 7.53
CA GLU A 266 14.21 19.02 8.74
C GLU A 266 14.71 17.73 9.41
N ASN A 267 15.01 16.69 8.62
CA ASN A 267 15.57 15.44 9.14
C ASN A 267 16.94 15.69 9.81
N SER A 268 17.79 16.49 9.18
CA SER A 268 19.09 16.88 9.75
C SER A 268 18.93 17.66 11.07
N LYS A 269 17.97 18.59 11.14
CA LYS A 269 17.64 19.34 12.36
C LYS A 269 17.13 18.41 13.47
N LEU A 270 16.21 17.50 13.16
CA LEU A 270 15.68 16.53 14.11
C LEU A 270 16.79 15.57 14.59
N GLN A 271 17.68 15.14 13.71
CA GLN A 271 18.82 14.30 14.08
C GLN A 271 19.76 15.02 15.06
N MET A 272 19.99 16.31 14.87
CA MET A 272 20.77 17.11 15.82
C MET A 272 20.06 17.26 17.16
N GLN A 273 18.75 17.55 17.18
CA GLN A 273 17.97 17.61 18.42
C GLN A 273 18.01 16.29 19.21
N VAL A 274 17.96 15.14 18.53
CA VAL A 274 18.10 13.83 19.18
C VAL A 274 19.50 13.64 19.76
N LYS A 275 20.56 14.12 19.09
CA LYS A 275 21.92 14.07 19.64
C LYS A 275 22.05 14.94 20.89
N GLU A 276 21.57 16.17 20.83
CA GLU A 276 21.57 17.12 21.96
C GLU A 276 20.82 16.55 23.16
N LEU A 277 19.59 16.05 22.97
CA LEU A 277 18.82 15.42 24.06
C LEU A 277 19.56 14.20 24.64
N ASN A 278 20.17 13.35 23.81
CA ASN A 278 20.95 12.22 24.29
C ASN A 278 22.19 12.64 25.08
N GLU A 279 22.87 13.72 24.67
CA GLU A 279 23.98 14.31 25.41
C GLU A 279 23.51 14.89 26.75
N GLU A 280 22.37 15.56 26.80
CA GLU A 280 21.74 16.04 28.03
C GLU A 280 21.38 14.88 28.98
N TYR A 281 20.80 13.79 28.47
CA TYR A 281 20.52 12.59 29.26
C TYR A 281 21.80 11.97 29.82
N ARG A 282 22.85 11.85 29.00
CA ARG A 282 24.16 11.33 29.46
C ARG A 282 24.77 12.24 30.51
N ALA A 283 24.76 13.56 30.31
CA ALA A 283 25.30 14.52 31.27
C ALA A 283 24.55 14.46 32.60
N ARG A 284 23.22 14.31 32.58
CA ARG A 284 22.39 14.16 33.77
C ARG A 284 22.70 12.86 34.53
N LEU A 285 22.83 11.74 33.82
CA LEU A 285 23.23 10.46 34.41
C LEU A 285 24.64 10.52 35.03
N VAL A 286 25.59 11.16 34.35
CA VAL A 286 26.95 11.35 34.87
C VAL A 286 26.93 12.19 36.14
N ARG A 287 26.14 13.27 36.17
CA ARG A 287 25.99 14.09 37.39
C ARG A 287 25.38 13.28 38.52
N TYR A 288 24.34 12.49 38.26
CA TYR A 288 23.78 11.60 39.27
C TYR A 288 24.78 10.56 39.81
N LEU A 289 25.65 10.02 38.95
CA LEU A 289 26.72 9.11 39.37
C LEU A 289 27.83 9.82 40.15
N GLN A 290 28.18 11.05 39.77
CA GLN A 290 29.15 11.90 40.49
C GLN A 290 28.63 12.26 41.88
N ASP A 291 27.37 12.70 41.99
CA ASP A 291 26.75 13.05 43.27
C ASP A 291 26.66 11.81 44.19
N LEU A 292 26.40 10.62 43.64
CA LEU A 292 26.46 9.35 44.38
C LEU A 292 27.88 8.99 44.83
N ALA A 293 28.88 9.22 43.98
CA ALA A 293 30.28 8.96 44.30
C ALA A 293 30.80 9.92 45.39
N GLU A 294 30.54 11.23 45.27
CA GLU A 294 30.90 12.24 46.27
C GLU A 294 30.24 11.96 47.63
N TYR A 295 29.01 11.45 47.63
CA TYR A 295 28.36 10.98 48.87
C TYR A 295 29.06 9.78 49.49
N VAL A 296 29.47 8.79 48.68
CA VAL A 296 30.17 7.59 49.14
C VAL A 296 31.59 7.91 49.60
N ASP A 297 32.30 8.79 48.90
CA ASP A 297 33.65 9.22 49.26
C ASP A 297 33.66 10.09 50.53
N GLY A 298 32.66 10.96 50.70
CA GLY A 298 32.44 11.73 51.93
C GLY A 298 32.15 10.85 53.16
N LEU A 299 31.58 9.65 52.96
CA LEU A 299 31.38 8.64 53.99
C LEU A 299 32.71 7.98 54.42
N VAL A 300 33.70 7.92 53.52
CA VAL A 300 35.01 7.29 53.75
C VAL A 300 36.00 8.25 54.42
N GLU A 301 35.94 9.55 54.11
CA GLU A 301 36.80 10.57 54.74
C GLU A 301 36.29 11.05 56.11
N GLY A 302 34.98 10.93 56.37
CA GLY A 302 34.36 11.25 57.66
C GLY A 302 34.57 10.15 58.70
N LYS A 303 35.51 10.35 59.64
CA LYS A 303 35.66 9.52 60.85
C LYS A 303 34.32 9.37 61.58
N GLY A 304 33.68 8.22 61.39
CA GLY A 304 32.70 7.58 62.28
C GLY A 304 31.70 8.49 62.99
N VAL A 305 30.62 8.90 62.32
CA VAL A 305 29.40 9.35 63.00
C VAL A 305 28.21 8.58 62.46
N LYS A 306 27.91 7.44 63.08
CA LYS A 306 26.64 6.72 62.87
C LYS A 306 25.50 7.58 63.42
N GLY A 307 24.73 8.22 62.55
CA GLY A 307 23.52 8.96 62.95
C GLY A 307 22.45 9.10 61.85
N PRO A 308 21.19 9.40 62.23
CA PRO A 308 20.06 9.63 61.31
C PRO A 308 20.22 10.68 60.19
N PRO A 309 21.00 11.78 60.32
CA PRO A 309 21.01 12.85 59.31
C PRO A 309 21.64 12.46 57.97
N GLU A 310 22.43 11.39 57.91
CA GLU A 310 23.14 10.96 56.70
C GLU A 310 22.26 10.12 55.75
N ARG A 311 21.32 9.35 56.31
CA ARG A 311 20.25 8.69 55.52
C ARG A 311 19.25 9.69 54.96
N VAL A 312 19.05 10.82 55.64
CA VAL A 312 18.18 11.90 55.17
C VAL A 312 18.78 12.62 53.96
N LYS A 313 20.11 12.77 53.89
CA LYS A 313 20.81 13.34 52.73
C LYS A 313 20.71 12.45 51.48
N MET A 314 20.94 11.14 51.60
CA MET A 314 20.76 10.18 50.50
C MET A 314 19.31 10.16 50.01
N ARG A 315 18.36 10.15 50.95
CA ARG A 315 16.93 10.25 50.64
C ARG A 315 16.63 11.53 49.86
N GLY A 316 17.14 12.69 50.30
CA GLY A 316 16.97 13.97 49.60
C GLY A 316 17.53 13.99 48.17
N PHE A 317 18.67 13.34 47.94
CA PHE A 317 19.25 13.20 46.59
C PHE A 317 18.38 12.33 45.67
N VAL A 318 17.98 11.15 46.14
CA VAL A 318 17.10 10.25 45.38
C VAL A 318 15.74 10.91 45.12
N ASP A 319 15.20 11.62 46.10
CA ASP A 319 13.95 12.37 45.95
C ASP A 319 14.10 13.53 44.93
N SER A 320 15.25 14.21 44.89
CA SER A 320 15.57 15.23 43.88
C SER A 320 15.66 14.64 42.48
N MET A 321 16.37 13.51 42.32
CA MET A 321 16.48 12.79 41.05
C MET A 321 15.09 12.34 40.54
N LEU A 322 14.28 11.73 41.41
CA LEU A 322 12.93 11.31 41.06
C LEU A 322 12.04 12.52 40.71
N GLN A 323 12.22 13.65 41.37
CA GLN A 323 11.49 14.88 41.09
C GLN A 323 11.87 15.48 39.74
N GLU A 324 13.15 15.48 39.37
CA GLU A 324 13.64 15.91 38.04
C GLU A 324 13.15 14.99 36.92
N VAL A 325 13.16 13.67 37.14
CA VAL A 325 12.60 12.72 36.18
C VAL A 325 11.11 12.98 36.00
N ARG A 326 10.34 13.11 37.09
CA ARG A 326 8.91 13.43 37.03
C ARG A 326 8.62 14.77 36.35
N SER A 327 9.40 15.81 36.62
CA SER A 327 9.21 17.11 35.98
C SER A 327 9.54 17.08 34.48
N SER A 328 10.55 16.31 34.06
CA SER A 328 10.88 16.12 32.65
C SER A 328 9.78 15.39 31.88
N TYR A 329 9.20 14.34 32.47
CA TYR A 329 8.04 13.65 31.86
C TYR A 329 6.83 14.57 31.78
N ARG A 330 6.51 15.33 32.84
CA ARG A 330 5.42 16.31 32.79
C ARG A 330 5.63 17.40 31.74
N ALA A 331 6.83 17.93 31.60
CA ALA A 331 7.15 18.91 30.56
C ALA A 331 6.96 18.31 29.16
N ARG A 332 7.36 17.04 28.96
CA ARG A 332 7.14 16.33 27.69
C ARG A 332 5.66 16.08 27.41
N GLU A 333 4.89 15.65 28.41
CA GLU A 333 3.44 15.50 28.31
C GLU A 333 2.76 16.82 27.94
N GLU A 334 3.16 17.93 28.56
CA GLU A 334 2.63 19.26 28.27
C GLU A 334 2.96 19.71 26.85
N GLN A 335 4.19 19.47 26.38
CA GLN A 335 4.58 19.71 24.99
C GLN A 335 3.69 18.92 24.03
N LEU A 336 3.51 17.61 24.24
CA LEU A 336 2.66 16.77 23.41
C LEU A 336 1.19 17.23 23.43
N ALA A 337 0.66 17.58 24.61
CA ALA A 337 -0.69 18.10 24.75
C ALA A 337 -0.85 19.44 24.02
N SER A 338 0.14 20.33 24.08
CA SER A 338 0.12 21.61 23.38
C SER A 338 0.19 21.42 21.86
N ALA A 339 1.01 20.49 21.36
CA ALA A 339 1.10 20.14 19.95
C ALA A 339 -0.22 19.57 19.44
N ALA A 340 -0.83 18.62 20.17
CA ALA A 340 -2.14 18.05 19.85
C ALA A 340 -3.24 19.13 19.78
N ARG A 341 -3.27 20.07 20.74
CA ARG A 341 -4.19 21.22 20.70
C ARG A 341 -3.93 22.11 19.48
N SER A 342 -2.66 22.34 19.11
CA SER A 342 -2.31 23.15 17.95
C SER A 342 -2.73 22.51 16.63
N TYR A 343 -2.55 21.18 16.48
CA TYR A 343 -3.00 20.43 15.31
C TYR A 343 -4.52 20.42 15.21
N LYS A 344 -5.24 20.21 16.33
CA LYS A 344 -6.70 20.33 16.37
C LYS A 344 -7.16 21.71 15.89
N LYS A 345 -6.50 22.79 16.33
CA LYS A 345 -6.80 24.16 15.90
C LYS A 345 -6.49 24.38 14.41
N ARG A 346 -5.38 23.82 13.89
CA ARG A 346 -5.03 23.89 12.46
C ARG A 346 -6.04 23.13 11.61
N LEU A 347 -6.44 21.93 12.03
CA LEU A 347 -7.46 21.12 11.35
C LEU A 347 -8.79 21.87 11.30
N GLN A 348 -9.25 22.43 12.43
CA GLN A 348 -10.46 23.25 12.45
C GLN A 348 -10.39 24.46 11.50
N ARG A 349 -9.24 25.12 11.38
CA ARG A 349 -9.06 26.21 10.40
C ARG A 349 -9.12 25.70 8.96
N LEU A 350 -8.47 24.58 8.67
CA LEU A 350 -8.48 23.97 7.35
C LEU A 350 -9.90 23.55 6.95
N THR A 351 -10.66 22.93 7.85
CA THR A 351 -12.06 22.58 7.62
C THR A 351 -12.92 23.81 7.33
N LYS A 352 -12.72 24.92 8.05
CA LYS A 352 -13.44 26.19 7.77
C LYS A 352 -13.10 26.74 6.39
N ILE A 353 -11.83 26.71 5.99
CA ILE A 353 -11.38 27.15 4.66
C ILE A 353 -11.97 26.24 3.59
N HIS A 354 -11.96 24.92 3.80
CA HIS A 354 -12.55 23.94 2.90
C HIS A 354 -14.05 24.19 2.70
N GLN A 355 -14.80 24.38 3.79
CA GLN A 355 -16.22 24.72 3.72
C GLN A 355 -16.48 26.04 2.96
N ALA A 356 -15.67 27.07 3.19
CA ALA A 356 -15.78 28.33 2.46
C ALA A 356 -15.49 28.16 0.96
N LEU A 357 -14.50 27.33 0.61
CA LEU A 357 -14.16 27.01 -0.78
C LEU A 357 -15.28 26.22 -1.46
N LEU A 358 -15.88 25.25 -0.78
CA LEU A 358 -17.03 24.50 -1.29
C LEU A 358 -18.21 25.43 -1.58
N ILE A 359 -18.52 26.36 -0.67
CA ILE A 359 -19.57 27.38 -0.90
C ILE A 359 -19.24 28.23 -2.13
N ALA A 360 -18.00 28.71 -2.26
CA ALA A 360 -17.58 29.50 -3.43
C ALA A 360 -17.70 28.69 -4.73
N TYR A 361 -17.32 27.39 -4.68
CA TYR A 361 -17.44 26.47 -5.80
C TYR A 361 -18.92 26.23 -6.19
N ARG A 362 -19.85 26.06 -5.24
CA ARG A 362 -21.30 25.98 -5.53
C ARG A 362 -21.77 27.20 -6.31
N VAL A 363 -21.44 28.39 -5.81
CA VAL A 363 -21.87 29.66 -6.41
C VAL A 363 -21.30 29.82 -7.81
N GLN A 364 -20.02 29.52 -8.00
CA GLN A 364 -19.39 29.58 -9.33
C GLN A 364 -20.02 28.58 -10.30
N ARG A 365 -20.30 27.35 -9.85
CA ARG A 365 -20.93 26.32 -10.66
C ARG A 365 -22.35 26.71 -11.07
N GLU A 366 -23.13 27.29 -10.17
CA GLU A 366 -24.47 27.81 -10.45
C GLU A 366 -24.43 28.99 -11.45
N GLN A 367 -23.42 29.85 -11.35
CA GLN A 367 -23.19 30.93 -12.33
C GLN A 367 -22.86 30.40 -13.73
N VAL A 368 -22.04 29.35 -13.85
CA VAL A 368 -21.74 28.71 -15.14
C VAL A 368 -22.98 28.03 -15.71
N LEU A 369 -23.75 27.32 -14.87
CA LEU A 369 -24.99 26.66 -15.29
C LEU A 369 -26.08 27.65 -15.74
N SER A 370 -26.12 28.85 -15.17
CA SER A 370 -27.05 29.91 -15.57
C SER A 370 -26.62 30.68 -16.82
N GLN A 371 -25.40 30.49 -17.32
CA GLN A 371 -24.87 31.10 -18.55
C GLN A 371 -24.49 30.03 -19.60
N PRO A 372 -25.47 29.44 -20.30
CA PRO A 372 -25.23 28.32 -21.23
C PRO A 372 -24.43 28.71 -22.50
N GLU A 373 -24.25 30.00 -22.79
CA GLU A 373 -23.52 30.46 -23.98
C GLU A 373 -21.99 30.33 -23.88
N ASN A 374 -21.43 30.16 -22.67
CA ASN A 374 -19.98 30.20 -22.46
C ASN A 374 -19.25 28.87 -22.77
N GLY A 375 -19.96 27.77 -23.06
CA GLY A 375 -19.35 26.49 -23.41
C GLY A 375 -18.41 25.89 -22.35
N LEU A 376 -18.43 26.42 -21.12
CA LEU A 376 -17.60 25.99 -20.00
C LEU A 376 -18.28 24.82 -19.28
N ASP A 377 -17.51 23.77 -19.00
CA ASP A 377 -17.99 22.65 -18.19
C ASP A 377 -18.11 23.06 -16.71
N PRO A 378 -19.30 22.96 -16.09
CA PRO A 378 -19.50 23.27 -14.67
C PRO A 378 -18.76 22.32 -13.72
N GLY A 379 -18.28 21.17 -14.20
CA GLY A 379 -17.53 20.19 -13.41
C GLY A 379 -18.36 19.42 -12.38
N PRO A 380 -17.69 18.54 -11.59
CA PRO A 380 -18.35 17.62 -10.67
C PRO A 380 -19.18 18.32 -9.58
N PRO A 381 -20.30 17.73 -9.11
CA PRO A 381 -21.04 18.25 -7.96
C PRO A 381 -20.17 18.43 -6.71
N GLU A 382 -20.50 19.42 -5.86
CA GLU A 382 -19.81 19.62 -4.56
C GLU A 382 -19.74 18.34 -3.72
N ALA A 383 -20.75 17.48 -3.79
CA ALA A 383 -20.81 16.26 -3.00
C ALA A 383 -19.57 15.38 -3.17
N HIS A 384 -18.84 15.49 -4.29
CA HIS A 384 -17.57 14.80 -4.53
C HIS A 384 -16.39 15.34 -3.71
N PHE A 385 -16.52 16.55 -3.15
CA PHE A 385 -15.49 17.24 -2.38
C PHE A 385 -15.90 17.48 -0.91
N SER A 386 -17.13 17.14 -0.53
CA SER A 386 -17.61 17.25 0.84
C SER A 386 -16.88 16.22 1.72
N LEU A 387 -16.07 16.71 2.66
CA LEU A 387 -15.54 15.87 3.73
C LEU A 387 -16.69 15.61 4.69
N GLU A 388 -17.18 14.38 4.77
CA GLU A 388 -18.26 14.03 5.69
C GLU A 388 -17.80 14.32 7.13
N PRO A 389 -18.63 14.95 7.99
CA PRO A 389 -18.31 15.15 9.41
C PRO A 389 -17.98 13.84 10.14
N SER A 390 -18.40 12.72 9.56
CA SER A 390 -18.00 11.37 9.93
C SER A 390 -16.51 11.19 9.70
N GLU A 391 -15.97 11.41 8.49
CA GLU A 391 -14.55 11.26 8.11
C GLU A 391 -13.56 12.05 9.00
N LEU A 392 -14.00 13.19 9.54
CA LEU A 392 -13.22 14.05 10.43
C LEU A 392 -13.23 13.64 11.92
N ARG A 393 -14.24 12.87 12.37
CA ARG A 393 -14.24 12.26 13.70
C ARG A 393 -13.42 10.98 13.61
N GLY A 394 -12.48 10.80 14.55
CA GLY A 394 -11.74 9.54 14.67
C GLY A 394 -12.73 8.38 14.75
N GLU A 395 -12.34 7.23 14.22
CA GLU A 395 -13.16 6.00 14.25
C GLU A 395 -13.63 5.71 15.69
N THR A 396 -12.77 5.99 16.67
CA THR A 396 -13.05 5.93 18.10
C THR A 396 -14.20 6.84 18.56
N ASP A 397 -14.31 8.06 18.03
CA ASP A 397 -15.39 8.99 18.38
C ASP A 397 -16.73 8.56 17.77
N ARG A 398 -16.69 7.91 16.60
CA ARG A 398 -17.89 7.36 15.94
C ARG A 398 -18.41 6.15 16.70
N GLU A 399 -17.51 5.22 17.03
CA GLU A 399 -17.82 4.03 17.82
C GLU A 399 -18.36 4.43 19.20
N LEU A 400 -17.74 5.41 19.85
CA LEU A 400 -18.19 5.90 21.15
C LEU A 400 -19.56 6.61 21.09
N GLN A 401 -19.93 7.18 19.94
CA GLN A 401 -21.28 7.72 19.72
C GLN A 401 -22.32 6.63 19.46
N LEU A 402 -21.97 5.58 18.70
CA LEU A 402 -22.83 4.40 18.51
C LEU A 402 -23.07 3.68 19.84
N LEU A 403 -22.02 3.45 20.63
CA LEU A 403 -22.12 2.84 21.96
C LEU A 403 -22.98 3.68 22.92
N ARG A 404 -22.93 5.01 22.84
CA ARG A 404 -23.83 5.88 23.61
C ARG A 404 -25.30 5.74 23.19
N GLN A 405 -25.56 5.59 21.89
CA GLN A 405 -26.92 5.38 21.36
C GLN A 405 -27.44 3.99 21.74
N ASP A 406 -26.63 2.96 21.61
CA ASP A 406 -26.96 1.59 22.02
C ASP A 406 -27.20 1.51 23.53
N LYS A 407 -26.36 2.17 24.33
CA LYS A 407 -26.60 2.30 25.78
C LYS A 407 -27.95 2.96 26.07
N ALA A 408 -28.27 4.08 25.43
CA ALA A 408 -29.55 4.75 25.63
C ALA A 408 -30.75 3.88 25.20
N ARG A 409 -30.60 3.10 24.12
CA ARG A 409 -31.59 2.14 23.66
C ARG A 409 -31.78 1.01 24.67
N LEU A 410 -30.70 0.40 25.15
CA LEU A 410 -30.74 -0.68 26.14
C LEU A 410 -31.28 -0.19 27.50
N GLU A 411 -30.95 1.03 27.91
CA GLU A 411 -31.52 1.64 29.11
C GLU A 411 -33.02 1.96 28.95
N GLY A 412 -33.49 2.22 27.72
CA GLY A 412 -34.91 2.32 27.39
C GLY A 412 -35.62 0.97 27.50
N GLN A 413 -35.07 -0.06 26.85
CA GLN A 413 -35.59 -1.43 26.90
C GLN A 413 -35.59 -2.00 28.32
N LEU A 414 -34.57 -1.69 29.13
CA LEU A 414 -34.51 -2.09 30.53
C LEU A 414 -35.61 -1.41 31.36
N ARG A 415 -35.86 -0.11 31.13
CA ARG A 415 -36.96 0.61 31.79
C ARG A 415 -38.31 0.05 31.39
N GLU A 416 -38.52 -0.22 30.10
CA GLU A 416 -39.74 -0.86 29.60
C GLU A 416 -39.94 -2.26 30.18
N ALA A 417 -38.89 -3.07 30.27
CA ALA A 417 -38.94 -4.39 30.90
C ALA A 417 -39.23 -4.30 32.41
N GLN A 418 -38.63 -3.32 33.10
CA GLN A 418 -38.91 -3.06 34.52
C GLN A 418 -40.35 -2.58 34.75
N GLU A 419 -40.89 -1.75 33.86
CA GLU A 419 -42.29 -1.33 33.90
C GLU A 419 -43.23 -2.50 33.60
N GLN A 420 -42.91 -3.37 32.65
CA GLN A 420 -43.68 -4.60 32.38
C GLN A 420 -43.66 -5.55 33.60
N VAL A 421 -42.52 -5.71 34.28
CA VAL A 421 -42.42 -6.49 35.53
C VAL A 421 -43.19 -5.81 36.68
N ALA A 422 -43.20 -4.48 36.75
CA ALA A 422 -43.97 -3.73 37.74
C ALA A 422 -45.49 -3.75 37.48
N VAL A 423 -45.93 -3.88 36.22
CA VAL A 423 -47.34 -4.07 35.85
C VAL A 423 -47.82 -5.49 36.18
N VAL A 424 -46.94 -6.49 36.03
CA VAL A 424 -47.21 -7.87 36.51
C VAL A 424 -47.19 -7.97 38.03
N THR A 425 -46.55 -7.01 38.72
CA THR A 425 -46.35 -7.05 40.18
C THR A 425 -46.97 -5.85 40.91
N ARG A 426 -48.26 -5.94 41.27
CA ARG A 426 -48.86 -5.12 42.34
C ARG A 426 -50.00 -5.87 43.06
N PRO A 427 -50.17 -5.70 44.39
CA PRO A 427 -49.19 -5.76 45.47
C PRO A 427 -49.56 -6.85 46.49
N ILE A 428 -48.67 -7.79 46.82
CA ILE A 428 -48.85 -8.60 48.04
C ILE A 428 -48.15 -7.86 49.17
N GLN A 429 -48.98 -7.29 50.05
CA GLN A 429 -48.55 -6.74 51.32
C GLN A 429 -47.90 -7.83 52.18
N THR A 430 -46.73 -7.49 52.72
CA THR A 430 -46.26 -7.85 54.07
C THR A 430 -46.34 -9.34 54.44
N VAL A 431 -45.30 -10.12 54.12
CA VAL A 431 -44.98 -11.31 54.94
C VAL A 431 -43.46 -11.48 55.08
N ASN A 432 -43.09 -11.81 56.31
CA ASN A 432 -41.77 -11.89 56.90
C ASN A 432 -40.71 -12.69 56.11
N PHE A 433 -39.48 -12.18 56.20
CA PHE A 433 -38.22 -12.85 55.88
C PHE A 433 -37.99 -14.05 56.82
N GLN A 434 -38.55 -15.21 56.50
CA GLN A 434 -38.15 -16.50 57.07
C GLN A 434 -38.73 -17.63 56.22
N ASP A 435 -38.06 -17.91 55.10
CA ASP A 435 -37.96 -19.26 54.47
C ASP A 435 -37.21 -19.17 53.13
N PHE A 436 -35.89 -18.89 53.21
CA PHE A 436 -34.98 -19.21 52.12
C PHE A 436 -34.52 -20.65 52.28
N GLY A 437 -35.41 -21.56 51.90
CA GLY A 437 -35.20 -23.00 52.05
C GLY A 437 -35.75 -23.85 50.90
N LYS A 438 -36.07 -23.27 49.74
CA LYS A 438 -36.29 -24.01 48.49
C LYS A 438 -35.80 -23.19 47.30
N SER A 439 -34.62 -23.55 46.82
CA SER A 439 -34.04 -23.12 45.56
C SER A 439 -34.99 -23.37 44.39
N GLY A 440 -34.99 -22.43 43.45
CA GLY A 440 -35.82 -22.44 42.26
C GLY A 440 -35.67 -23.68 41.39
N GLN A 441 -36.82 -24.20 40.97
CA GLN A 441 -36.92 -25.05 39.79
C GLN A 441 -37.54 -24.19 38.68
N ILE A 442 -36.68 -23.64 37.82
CA ILE A 442 -37.09 -23.24 36.47
C ILE A 442 -37.61 -24.53 35.81
N SER A 443 -38.83 -24.52 35.27
CA SER A 443 -39.43 -25.72 34.68
C SER A 443 -38.53 -26.29 33.58
N GLU A 444 -38.52 -27.61 33.41
CA GLU A 444 -37.71 -28.29 32.40
C GLU A 444 -38.03 -27.81 30.97
N GLU A 445 -39.28 -27.37 30.77
CA GLU A 445 -39.77 -26.70 29.56
C GLU A 445 -39.10 -25.34 29.36
N ALA A 446 -39.00 -24.49 30.39
CA ALA A 446 -38.29 -23.21 30.29
C ALA A 446 -36.78 -23.39 30.03
N TRP A 447 -36.18 -24.47 30.55
CA TRP A 447 -34.80 -24.85 30.21
C TRP A 447 -34.65 -25.43 28.80
N ALA A 448 -35.68 -26.05 28.24
CA ALA A 448 -35.70 -26.49 26.85
C ALA A 448 -35.82 -25.29 25.90
N ASP A 449 -36.65 -24.31 26.26
CA ASP A 449 -36.83 -23.07 25.49
C ASP A 449 -35.54 -22.24 25.45
N ILE A 450 -34.85 -22.06 26.59
CA ILE A 450 -33.55 -21.35 26.62
C ILE A 450 -32.50 -22.07 25.77
N ARG A 451 -32.45 -23.41 25.80
CA ARG A 451 -31.51 -24.17 24.96
C ARG A 451 -31.83 -24.04 23.48
N LYS A 452 -33.11 -24.04 23.12
CA LYS A 452 -33.57 -23.82 21.76
C LYS A 452 -33.22 -22.41 21.28
N GLU A 453 -33.45 -21.39 22.10
CA GLU A 453 -33.11 -19.99 21.77
C GLU A 453 -31.59 -19.81 21.60
N LEU A 454 -30.78 -20.40 22.48
CA LEU A 454 -29.32 -20.39 22.34
C LEU A 454 -28.85 -21.10 21.06
N GLN A 455 -29.51 -22.21 20.70
CA GLN A 455 -29.21 -22.93 19.46
C GLN A 455 -29.63 -22.14 18.22
N GLU A 456 -30.77 -21.45 18.25
CA GLU A 456 -31.22 -20.56 17.17
C GLU A 456 -30.30 -19.36 17.00
N ILE A 457 -29.86 -18.72 18.09
CA ILE A 457 -28.86 -17.63 18.05
C ILE A 457 -27.55 -18.15 17.45
N THR A 458 -27.06 -19.29 17.94
CA THR A 458 -25.80 -19.88 17.45
C THR A 458 -25.88 -20.20 15.96
N ASN A 459 -26.98 -20.82 15.51
CA ASN A 459 -27.18 -21.14 14.10
C ASN A 459 -27.34 -19.88 13.24
N SER A 460 -28.11 -18.89 13.68
CA SER A 460 -28.31 -17.64 12.95
C SER A 460 -27.01 -16.84 12.79
N THR A 461 -26.20 -16.76 13.84
CA THR A 461 -24.86 -16.14 13.80
C THR A 461 -23.93 -16.91 12.87
N GLN A 462 -23.92 -18.25 12.95
CA GLN A 462 -23.12 -19.10 12.07
C GLN A 462 -23.50 -18.92 10.59
N GLU A 463 -24.79 -18.94 10.26
CA GLU A 463 -25.26 -18.68 8.90
C GLU A 463 -24.88 -17.27 8.42
N GLY A 464 -24.90 -16.27 9.31
CA GLY A 464 -24.41 -14.92 9.02
C GLY A 464 -22.96 -14.94 8.55
N HIS A 465 -22.08 -15.58 9.33
CA HIS A 465 -20.66 -15.73 8.99
C HIS A 465 -20.43 -16.55 7.72
N GLU A 466 -21.22 -17.59 7.46
CA GLU A 466 -21.12 -18.38 6.24
C GLU A 466 -21.54 -17.58 4.99
N ARG A 467 -22.57 -16.72 5.09
CA ARG A 467 -22.95 -15.79 4.02
C ARG A 467 -21.87 -14.76 3.75
N GLU A 468 -21.30 -14.16 4.80
CA GLU A 468 -20.19 -13.20 4.66
C GLU A 468 -18.96 -13.86 4.05
N ARG A 469 -18.60 -15.07 4.50
CA ARG A 469 -17.51 -15.85 3.92
C ARG A 469 -17.75 -16.15 2.45
N ALA A 470 -18.96 -16.56 2.07
CA ALA A 470 -19.31 -16.79 0.66
C ALA A 470 -19.21 -15.51 -0.17
N GLN A 471 -19.70 -14.37 0.32
CA GLN A 471 -19.60 -13.08 -0.35
C GLN A 471 -18.14 -12.62 -0.52
N LEU A 472 -17.31 -12.80 0.50
CA LEU A 472 -15.89 -12.46 0.45
C LEU A 472 -15.15 -13.34 -0.55
N ILE A 473 -15.45 -14.64 -0.63
CA ILE A 473 -14.87 -15.55 -1.62
C ILE A 473 -15.27 -15.12 -3.04
N THR A 474 -16.55 -14.81 -3.28
CA THR A 474 -16.99 -14.31 -4.60
C THR A 474 -16.31 -13.00 -4.97
N ARG A 475 -16.14 -12.08 -4.02
CA ARG A 475 -15.44 -10.82 -4.27
C ARG A 475 -13.94 -11.02 -4.53
N ALA A 476 -13.30 -11.94 -3.81
CA ALA A 476 -11.89 -12.27 -3.99
C ALA A 476 -11.64 -12.90 -5.36
N THR A 477 -12.48 -13.86 -5.78
CA THR A 477 -12.38 -14.49 -7.11
C THR A 477 -12.54 -13.49 -8.25
N VAL A 478 -13.52 -12.58 -8.16
CA VAL A 478 -13.67 -11.50 -9.16
C VAL A 478 -12.44 -10.57 -9.19
N ALA A 479 -11.85 -10.27 -8.03
CA ALA A 479 -10.64 -9.45 -7.97
C ALA A 479 -9.42 -10.18 -8.57
N GLU A 480 -9.29 -11.49 -8.34
CA GLU A 480 -8.26 -12.33 -8.97
C GLU A 480 -8.42 -12.35 -10.49
N GLU A 481 -9.63 -12.50 -11.00
CA GLU A 481 -9.94 -12.42 -12.45
C GLU A 481 -9.53 -11.06 -13.03
N GLN A 482 -9.87 -9.95 -12.38
CA GLN A 482 -9.47 -8.61 -12.83
C GLN A 482 -7.94 -8.42 -12.87
N VAL A 483 -7.22 -8.99 -11.90
CA VAL A 483 -5.76 -8.95 -11.89
C VAL A 483 -5.19 -9.77 -13.06
N LEU A 484 -5.77 -10.94 -13.35
CA LEU A 484 -5.37 -11.74 -14.52
C LEU A 484 -5.63 -11.01 -15.84
N GLU A 485 -6.76 -10.32 -15.98
CA GLU A 485 -7.05 -9.48 -17.17
C GLU A 485 -6.03 -8.36 -17.34
N LEU A 486 -5.68 -7.66 -16.25
CA LEU A 486 -4.67 -6.60 -16.26
C LEU A 486 -3.27 -7.16 -16.60
N GLN A 487 -2.92 -8.32 -16.05
CA GLN A 487 -1.66 -9.00 -16.35
C GLN A 487 -1.61 -9.39 -17.83
N GLU A 488 -2.68 -9.98 -18.37
CA GLU A 488 -2.77 -10.34 -19.78
C GLU A 488 -2.69 -9.10 -20.69
N TYR A 489 -3.29 -7.97 -20.28
CA TYR A 489 -3.16 -6.70 -20.98
C TYR A 489 -1.70 -6.23 -20.99
N VAL A 490 -1.01 -6.26 -19.84
CA VAL A 490 0.41 -5.90 -19.75
C VAL A 490 1.24 -6.81 -20.67
N ASP A 491 1.04 -8.11 -20.62
CA ASP A 491 1.83 -9.06 -21.42
C ASP A 491 1.59 -8.88 -22.93
N LYS A 492 0.33 -8.67 -23.35
CA LYS A 492 -0.03 -8.40 -24.75
C LYS A 492 0.53 -7.06 -25.25
N HIS A 493 0.47 -6.02 -24.45
CA HIS A 493 0.72 -4.65 -24.91
C HIS A 493 2.17 -4.20 -24.67
N LEU A 494 2.83 -4.62 -23.60
CA LEU A 494 4.17 -4.15 -23.24
C LEU A 494 5.24 -4.66 -24.22
N GLY A 495 5.10 -5.89 -24.73
CA GLY A 495 5.93 -6.42 -25.81
C GLY A 495 5.74 -5.65 -27.13
N ARG A 496 4.49 -5.32 -27.48
CA ARG A 496 4.16 -4.51 -28.67
C ARG A 496 4.71 -3.09 -28.56
N TYR A 497 4.55 -2.45 -27.39
CA TYR A 497 5.10 -1.13 -27.15
C TYR A 497 6.63 -1.12 -27.19
N LYS A 498 7.29 -2.14 -26.64
CA LYS A 498 8.75 -2.28 -26.75
C LYS A 498 9.19 -2.38 -28.21
N GLN A 499 8.53 -3.21 -29.01
CA GLN A 499 8.81 -3.35 -30.44
C GLN A 499 8.55 -2.05 -31.21
N GLU A 500 7.45 -1.36 -30.93
CA GLU A 500 7.13 -0.09 -31.58
C GLU A 500 8.11 1.02 -31.16
N ILE A 501 8.52 1.07 -29.89
CA ILE A 501 9.60 1.97 -29.43
C ILE A 501 10.90 1.68 -30.16
N THR A 502 11.28 0.40 -30.33
CA THR A 502 12.47 0.03 -31.12
C THR A 502 12.32 0.42 -32.59
N ARG A 503 11.16 0.20 -33.20
CA ARG A 503 10.86 0.60 -34.58
C ARG A 503 10.91 2.12 -34.76
N LEU A 504 10.32 2.88 -33.85
CA LEU A 504 10.35 4.35 -33.87
C LEU A 504 11.77 4.89 -33.68
N ARG A 505 12.57 4.27 -32.80
CA ARG A 505 14.00 4.61 -32.63
C ARG A 505 14.81 4.34 -33.90
N ARG A 506 14.52 3.27 -34.65
CA ARG A 506 15.10 2.99 -35.98
C ARG A 506 14.74 4.05 -37.00
N LEU A 507 13.46 4.42 -37.08
CA LEU A 507 12.98 5.46 -38.00
C LEU A 507 13.58 6.84 -37.70
N LEU A 508 13.90 7.12 -36.43
CA LEU A 508 14.54 8.35 -35.98
C LEU A 508 16.08 8.32 -36.08
N GLY A 509 16.69 7.24 -36.58
CA GLY A 509 18.14 7.14 -36.78
C GLY A 509 18.96 7.10 -35.47
N LEU A 510 18.34 6.73 -34.34
CA LEU A 510 18.96 6.69 -33.00
C LEU A 510 19.66 5.35 -32.68
N GLU A 511 19.88 4.48 -33.67
CA GLU A 511 20.49 3.14 -33.45
C GLU A 511 22.03 3.14 -33.38
N THR A 512 22.70 4.29 -33.53
CA THR A 512 24.15 4.41 -33.31
C THR A 512 24.47 5.29 -32.10
N GLY A 513 24.83 4.63 -31.00
CA GLY A 513 25.57 5.24 -29.90
C GLY A 513 24.86 5.27 -28.56
N LEU A 514 24.93 4.16 -27.83
CA LEU A 514 25.11 4.14 -26.37
C LEU A 514 25.59 2.72 -25.95
N ALA A 515 26.71 2.31 -26.51
CA ALA A 515 27.67 1.54 -25.73
C ALA A 515 28.49 2.56 -24.91
N HIS A 516 28.69 2.28 -23.63
CA HIS A 516 29.47 3.05 -22.64
C HIS A 516 28.75 4.19 -21.88
N SER A 517 27.73 3.87 -21.06
CA SER A 517 27.63 4.47 -19.72
C SER A 517 26.57 3.76 -18.87
N ALA A 518 26.89 2.56 -18.41
CA ALA A 518 26.30 1.91 -17.25
C ALA A 518 27.22 0.73 -16.87
N GLU A 519 28.46 1.03 -16.49
CA GLU A 519 29.21 0.10 -15.66
C GLU A 519 28.43 0.00 -14.35
N ALA A 520 27.78 -1.14 -14.14
CA ALA A 520 27.17 -1.48 -12.87
C ALA A 520 28.22 -1.30 -11.76
N PRO A 521 27.85 -0.77 -10.58
CA PRO A 521 28.82 -0.62 -9.50
C PRO A 521 29.35 -2.01 -9.12
N LYS A 522 30.66 -2.21 -9.29
CA LYS A 522 31.37 -3.39 -8.78
C LYS A 522 30.99 -3.59 -7.30
N PRO A 523 30.71 -4.82 -6.86
CA PRO A 523 30.52 -5.08 -5.44
C PRO A 523 31.82 -4.72 -4.73
N ARG A 524 31.73 -3.78 -3.78
CA ARG A 524 32.85 -3.44 -2.90
C ARG A 524 33.32 -4.74 -2.24
N GLN A 525 34.56 -5.11 -2.51
CA GLN A 525 35.30 -6.07 -1.71
C GLN A 525 35.23 -5.60 -0.25
N SER A 526 34.60 -6.41 0.59
CA SER A 526 34.65 -6.26 2.03
C SER A 526 36.10 -6.40 2.47
N VAL A 527 36.72 -5.27 2.78
CA VAL A 527 37.94 -5.22 3.59
C VAL A 527 37.58 -5.81 4.94
N SER A 528 38.12 -6.98 5.22
CA SER A 528 38.08 -7.63 6.53
C SER A 528 38.75 -6.72 7.56
N PRO A 529 38.08 -6.31 8.64
CA PRO A 529 38.75 -5.83 9.83
C PRO A 529 39.23 -7.06 10.60
N SER A 530 40.51 -7.40 10.43
CA SER A 530 41.23 -8.17 11.43
C SER A 530 41.20 -7.40 12.75
N GLY A 531 40.61 -8.00 13.78
CA GLY A 531 40.84 -7.59 15.17
C GLY A 531 39.59 -7.41 16.02
N ILE A 532 38.93 -8.52 16.38
CA ILE A 532 38.23 -8.61 17.67
C ILE A 532 38.53 -9.99 18.28
N HIS A 533 39.05 -9.94 19.50
CA HIS A 533 39.30 -11.07 20.40
C HIS A 533 38.11 -12.02 20.50
N ALA A 534 38.37 -13.32 20.27
CA ALA A 534 37.46 -14.39 20.65
C ALA A 534 37.46 -14.56 22.18
N MET A 535 36.40 -14.12 22.86
CA MET A 535 36.03 -14.63 24.18
C MET A 535 35.35 -15.99 23.97
N LYS A 536 36.10 -17.07 24.23
CA LYS A 536 35.58 -18.44 24.34
C LYS A 536 34.74 -18.55 25.60
N TYR A 537 33.43 -18.76 25.47
CA TYR A 537 32.64 -19.36 26.53
C TYR A 537 32.66 -20.88 26.33
N ASN A 538 33.34 -21.58 27.24
CA ASN A 538 33.25 -23.03 27.37
C ASN A 538 31.94 -23.37 28.08
N LEU A 539 31.02 -24.06 27.40
CA LEU A 539 29.98 -24.85 28.04
C LEU A 539 30.44 -26.32 28.04
N PRO A 540 30.33 -27.05 29.16
CA PRO A 540 30.66 -28.47 29.20
C PRO A 540 29.53 -29.32 28.57
N PRO A 541 29.86 -30.50 28.00
CA PRO A 541 28.89 -31.39 27.37
C PRO A 541 28.16 -32.25 28.43
N PRO A 542 27.09 -32.99 28.04
CA PRO A 542 25.99 -33.36 28.93
C PRO A 542 26.33 -34.39 30.02
#